data_AF-A0A928WXU1-F1
#
_entry.id   AF-A0A928WXU1-F1
#
_cell.length_a   1.000
_cell.length_b   1.000
_cell.length_c   1.000
_cell.angle_alpha   90.00
_cell.angle_beta   90.00
_cell.angle_gamma   90.00
#
_symmetry.space_group_name_H-M   'P 1'
#
loop_
_entity.id
_entity.type
_entity.pdbx_description
1 polymer ?
#
loop_
_entity_poly.entity_id
_entity_poly.type
_entity_poly.pdbx_seq_one_letter_code
_entity_poly.pdbx_strand_id
1 'polypeptide(L)'
;MGNVLTVDGFRFFIPPNDHEPDHVHVEKGDFATKIDISGDQAVLMKGEKTRRAAKDPKLKKRALRLANDNLQKLKAEWRERQ
;
A
#
# COMPACT_ATOMS: atom_id res chain seq x y z
N MET A 1 9.57 10.84 -4.59
CA MET A 1 8.84 9.64 -4.13
C MET A 1 8.81 9.67 -2.61
N GLY A 2 7.65 9.88 -1.99
CA GLY A 2 7.53 9.95 -0.52
C GLY A 2 7.50 8.56 0.08
N ASN A 3 8.65 8.05 0.53
CA ASN A 3 8.69 6.81 1.31
C ASN A 3 7.98 7.02 2.65
N VAL A 4 7.11 6.10 3.05
CA VAL A 4 6.31 6.18 4.28
C VAL A 4 6.77 5.13 5.30
N LEU A 5 6.96 3.89 4.84
CA LEU A 5 7.33 2.77 5.70
C LEU A 5 8.15 1.76 4.91
N THR A 6 9.17 1.18 5.54
CA THR A 6 9.88 0.02 5.00
C THR A 6 9.95 -1.05 6.08
N VAL A 7 9.37 -2.22 5.80
CA VAL A 7 9.25 -3.33 6.76
C VAL A 7 9.26 -4.66 6.01
N ASP A 8 10.05 -5.64 6.48
CA ASP A 8 10.22 -6.96 5.84
C ASP A 8 10.55 -6.92 4.35
N GLY A 9 11.27 -5.88 3.91
CA GLY A 9 11.61 -5.62 2.52
C GLY A 9 10.44 -5.14 1.66
N PHE A 10 9.27 -4.86 2.25
CA PHE A 10 8.18 -4.12 1.62
C PHE A 10 8.39 -2.64 1.83
N ARG A 11 8.30 -1.88 0.75
CA ARG A 11 8.34 -0.42 0.77
C ARG A 11 6.96 0.14 0.47
N PHE A 12 6.44 0.94 1.41
CA PHE A 12 5.19 1.67 1.30
C PHE A 12 5.51 3.13 0.97
N PHE A 13 4.88 3.67 -0.07
CA PHE A 13 5.12 5.04 -0.51
C PHE A 13 3.87 5.68 -1.08
N ILE A 14 3.85 7.02 -1.05
CA ILE A 14 2.78 7.86 -1.58
C ILE A 14 3.39 8.77 -2.65
N PRO A 15 2.98 8.64 -3.92
CA PRO A 15 3.37 9.55 -4.98
C PRO A 15 2.86 10.99 -4.73
N PRO A 16 3.57 12.03 -5.20
CA PRO A 16 3.15 13.43 -4.98
C PRO A 16 1.87 13.85 -5.74
N ASN A 17 1.41 13.07 -6.73
CA ASN A 17 0.14 13.30 -7.45
C ASN A 17 -0.89 12.21 -7.09
N ASP A 18 -0.81 11.68 -5.87
CA ASP A 18 -1.80 10.69 -5.44
C ASP A 18 -3.16 11.35 -5.23
N HIS A 19 -4.21 10.58 -5.47
CA HIS A 19 -5.59 11.07 -5.48
C HIS A 19 -6.49 10.10 -4.72
N GLU A 20 -7.70 10.55 -4.42
CA GLU A 20 -8.70 9.73 -3.76
C GLU A 20 -9.00 8.42 -4.53
N PRO A 21 -9.32 7.32 -3.81
CA PRO A 21 -9.39 7.21 -2.35
C PRO A 21 -7.99 7.13 -1.70
N ASP A 22 -7.90 7.38 -0.38
CA ASP A 22 -6.66 7.26 0.37
C ASP A 22 -6.00 5.89 0.11
N HIS A 23 -4.82 5.90 -0.51
CA HIS A 23 -4.13 4.67 -0.84
C HIS A 23 -2.62 4.81 -0.75
N VAL A 24 -1.96 3.65 -0.64
CA VAL A 24 -0.50 3.55 -0.64
C VAL A 24 -0.05 2.56 -1.70
N HIS A 25 1.08 2.87 -2.30
CA HIS A 25 1.79 1.96 -3.18
C HIS A 25 2.73 1.08 -2.35
N VAL A 26 2.78 -0.22 -2.67
CA VAL A 26 3.64 -1.19 -2.00
C VAL A 26 4.50 -1.91 -3.03
N GLU A 27 5.80 -1.96 -2.80
CA GLU A 27 6.75 -2.69 -3.67
C GLU A 27 7.70 -3.60 -2.88
N LYS A 28 8.09 -4.72 -3.49
CA LYS A 28 9.11 -5.66 -2.99
C LYS A 28 9.69 -6.49 -4.15
N GLY A 29 10.87 -6.13 -4.65
CA GLY A 29 11.42 -6.75 -5.86
C GLY A 29 10.47 -6.55 -7.04
N ASP A 30 10.11 -7.62 -7.75
CA ASP A 30 9.15 -7.57 -8.85
C ASP A 30 7.68 -7.47 -8.41
N PHE A 31 7.42 -7.56 -7.09
CA PHE A 31 6.09 -7.41 -6.53
C PHE A 31 5.73 -5.93 -6.39
N ALA A 32 4.59 -5.54 -6.94
CA ALA A 32 4.03 -4.21 -6.73
C ALA A 32 2.50 -4.29 -6.60
N THR A 33 1.92 -3.62 -5.61
CA THR A 33 0.47 -3.52 -5.45
C THR A 33 0.01 -2.20 -4.83
N LYS A 34 -1.29 -1.91 -4.91
CA LYS A 34 -1.93 -0.77 -4.24
C LYS A 34 -2.90 -1.24 -3.16
N ILE A 35 -2.86 -0.56 -2.03
CA ILE A 35 -3.71 -0.83 -0.87
C ILE A 35 -4.49 0.43 -0.53
N ASP A 36 -5.80 0.31 -0.53
CA ASP A 36 -6.73 1.31 -0.04
C ASP A 36 -6.70 1.32 1.50
N ILE A 37 -6.51 2.50 2.06
CA ILE A 37 -6.42 2.78 3.50
C ILE A 37 -7.50 3.77 3.97
N SER A 38 -8.47 4.10 3.12
CA SER A 38 -9.52 5.07 3.40
C SER A 38 -10.45 4.59 4.52
N GLY A 39 -10.76 3.29 4.55
CA GLY A 39 -11.62 2.65 5.55
C GLY A 39 -10.95 2.35 6.90
N ASP A 40 -11.65 1.55 7.70
CA ASP A 40 -11.18 1.08 9.02
C ASP A 40 -10.16 -0.06 8.92
N GLN A 41 -10.08 -0.70 7.75
CA GLN A 41 -9.12 -1.76 7.44
C GLN A 41 -8.49 -1.51 6.08
N ALA A 42 -7.21 -1.85 5.96
CA ALA A 42 -6.53 -1.83 4.68
C ALA A 42 -7.05 -2.94 3.77
N VAL A 43 -7.43 -2.60 2.54
CA VAL A 43 -7.95 -3.53 1.53
C VAL A 43 -7.18 -3.39 0.21
N LEU A 44 -7.01 -4.47 -0.53
CA LEU A 44 -6.42 -4.39 -1.87
C LEU A 44 -7.35 -3.59 -2.81
N MET A 45 -6.78 -2.65 -3.56
CA MET A 45 -7.55 -1.91 -4.56
C MET A 45 -8.12 -2.84 -5.65
N LYS A 46 -9.26 -2.42 -6.22
CA LYS A 46 -9.87 -3.13 -7.37
C LYS A 46 -8.88 -3.18 -8.53
N GLY A 47 -8.83 -4.32 -9.23
CA GLY A 47 -7.91 -4.55 -10.35
C GLY A 47 -6.50 -5.02 -9.96
N GLU A 48 -6.06 -4.81 -8.71
CA GLU A 48 -4.75 -5.30 -8.26
C GLU A 48 -4.68 -6.83 -8.16
N LYS A 49 -5.83 -7.50 -8.02
CA LYS A 49 -5.89 -8.97 -7.98
C LYS A 49 -5.41 -9.61 -9.29
N THR A 50 -5.59 -8.94 -10.42
CA THR A 50 -5.29 -9.47 -11.77
C THR A 50 -3.97 -8.93 -12.34
N ARG A 51 -3.34 -7.94 -11.67
CA ARG A 51 -2.09 -7.34 -12.11
C ARG A 51 -0.94 -8.35 -12.06
N ARG A 52 -0.10 -8.37 -13.11
CA ARG A 52 1.05 -9.29 -13.20
C ARG A 52 2.05 -9.11 -12.06
N ALA A 53 2.37 -7.86 -11.70
CA ALA A 53 3.27 -7.53 -10.59
C ALA A 53 2.69 -7.93 -9.22
N ALA A 54 1.37 -7.94 -9.10
CA ALA A 54 0.66 -8.45 -7.93
C ALA A 54 0.14 -9.86 -8.21
N LYS A 55 0.93 -10.81 -8.70
CA LYS A 55 0.44 -12.20 -8.86
C LYS A 55 0.72 -13.10 -7.66
N ASP A 56 1.74 -12.80 -6.87
CA ASP A 56 2.10 -13.63 -5.72
C ASP A 56 1.09 -13.47 -4.57
N PRO A 57 0.31 -14.52 -4.23
CA PRO A 57 -0.71 -14.43 -3.20
C PRO A 57 -0.13 -14.37 -1.78
N LYS A 58 1.09 -14.89 -1.55
CA LYS A 58 1.76 -14.82 -0.24
C LYS A 58 2.24 -13.40 0.03
N LEU A 59 2.84 -12.75 -0.98
CA LEU A 59 3.29 -11.36 -0.87
C LEU A 59 2.11 -10.40 -0.70
N LYS A 60 0.98 -10.62 -1.40
CA LYS A 60 -0.26 -9.86 -1.15
C LYS A 60 -0.74 -9.93 0.28
N LYS A 61 -0.89 -11.16 0.81
CA LYS A 61 -1.38 -11.36 2.18
C LYS A 61 -0.45 -10.70 3.20
N ARG A 62 0.87 -10.78 2.97
CA ARG A 62 1.86 -10.12 3.82
C ARG A 62 1.79 -8.59 3.73
N ALA A 63 1.77 -8.02 2.52
CA ALA A 63 1.63 -6.59 2.32
C ALA A 63 0.35 -6.05 2.97
N LEU A 64 -0.77 -6.76 2.82
CA LEU A 64 -2.06 -6.38 3.42
C LEU A 64 -2.03 -6.45 4.95
N ARG A 65 -1.41 -7.48 5.53
CA ARG A 65 -1.21 -7.57 6.97
C ARG A 65 -0.37 -6.40 7.49
N LEU A 66 0.78 -6.14 6.85
CA LEU A 66 1.66 -5.03 7.22
C LEU A 66 0.96 -3.68 7.09
N ALA A 67 0.12 -3.50 6.08
CA ALA A 67 -0.68 -2.29 5.93
C ALA A 67 -1.70 -2.12 7.07
N ASN A 68 -2.37 -3.20 7.48
CA ASN A 68 -3.30 -3.16 8.62
C ASN A 68 -2.55 -2.90 9.94
N ASP A 69 -1.41 -3.56 10.17
CA ASP A 69 -0.58 -3.38 11.37
C ASP A 69 -0.06 -1.93 11.50
N ASN A 70 0.04 -1.19 10.39
CA ASN A 70 0.55 0.18 10.33
C ASN A 70 -0.49 1.21 9.85
N LEU A 71 -1.77 0.85 9.83
CA LEU A 71 -2.82 1.62 9.14
C LEU A 71 -2.88 3.08 9.60
N GLN A 72 -2.84 3.33 10.90
CA GLN A 72 -2.90 4.69 11.46
C GLN A 72 -1.75 5.58 10.95
N LYS A 73 -0.52 5.02 10.87
CA LYS A 73 0.64 5.73 10.34
C LYS A 73 0.47 6.04 8.85
N LEU A 74 0.02 5.04 8.08
CA LEU A 74 -0.18 5.21 6.63
C LEU A 74 -1.24 6.30 6.34
N LYS A 75 -2.32 6.34 7.13
CA LYS A 75 -3.37 7.38 7.01
C LYS A 75 -2.88 8.76 7.42
N ALA A 76 -2.10 8.86 8.50
CA ALA A 76 -1.52 10.14 8.94
C ALA A 76 -0.62 10.73 7.84
N GLU A 77 0.28 9.92 7.30
CA GLU A 77 1.21 10.33 6.25
C GLU A 77 0.51 10.69 4.94
N TRP A 78 -0.59 10.01 4.60
CA TRP A 78 -1.38 10.37 3.43
C TRP A 78 -2.04 11.74 3.59
N ARG A 79 -2.59 12.04 4.77
CA ARG A 79 -3.21 13.34 5.09
C ARG A 79 -2.20 14.49 5.12
N GLU A 80 -1.00 14.26 5.62
CA GLU A 80 0.08 15.27 5.63
C GLU A 80 0.61 15.60 4.24
N ARG A 81 0.29 14.77 3.23
CA ARG A 81 0.78 14.89 1.85
C ARG A 81 -0.30 15.33 0.86
N GLN A 82 -1.52 15.60 1.32
CA GLN A 82 -2.56 16.29 0.55
C GLN A 82 -2.22 17.78 0.45
#